data_AF-A0A935VNE9-F1
#
_entry.id   AF-A0A935VNE9-F1
#
_cell.length_a   1.000
_cell.length_b   1.000
_cell.length_c   1.000
_cell.angle_alpha   90.00
_cell.angle_beta   90.00
_cell.angle_gamma   90.00
#
_symmetry.space_group_name_H-M   'P 1'
#
loop_
_entity.id
_entity.type
_entity.pdbx_description
1 polymer ?
#
loop_
_entity_poly.entity_id
_entity_poly.type
_entity_poly.pdbx_seq_one_letter_code
_entity_poly.pdbx_strand_id
1 'polypeptide(L)'
;MSTRYYIYLHVRLTDGQPFYIGKGSGKRAFVKRNRSIHWKNIVNKYGYDILLLEETLGEKEAHTLEKYWINRIGRLDLKLGTLVNFT
;
A
#
# COMPACT_ATOMS: atom_id res chain seq x y z
N MET A 1 -1.16 24.67 3.92
CA MET A 1 -1.44 23.44 3.14
C MET A 1 -2.04 22.41 4.09
N SER A 2 -3.07 21.66 3.69
CA SER A 2 -3.64 20.60 4.55
C SER A 2 -2.79 19.33 4.47
N THR A 3 -2.09 18.98 5.55
CA THR A 3 -1.17 17.84 5.65
C THR A 3 -1.86 16.57 6.18
N ARG A 4 -2.90 16.12 5.48
CA ARG A 4 -3.78 15.03 5.96
C ARG A 4 -3.51 13.66 5.32
N TYR A 5 -2.53 13.58 4.42
CA TYR A 5 -2.26 12.38 3.65
C TYR A 5 -1.04 11.62 4.21
N TYR A 6 -1.02 10.32 3.96
CA TYR A 6 0.05 9.42 4.38
C TYR A 6 0.25 8.32 3.33
N ILE A 7 1.42 7.69 3.33
CA ILE A 7 1.69 6.46 2.58
C ILE A 7 1.70 5.30 3.56
N TYR A 8 0.99 4.24 3.20
CA TYR A 8 0.94 3.01 3.98
C TYR A 8 1.32 1.81 3.13
N LEU A 9 1.94 0.83 3.78
CA LEU A 9 2.34 -0.45 3.24
C LEU A 9 1.59 -1.56 3.97
N HIS A 10 1.00 -2.49 3.21
CA HIS A 10 0.55 -3.74 3.78
C HIS A 10 1.62 -4.82 3.57
N VAL A 11 1.96 -5.49 4.66
CA VAL A 11 2.89 -6.61 4.71
C VAL A 11 2.15 -7.86 5.16
N ARG A 12 2.57 -9.03 4.67
CA ARG A 12 2.03 -10.30 5.16
C ARG A 12 2.51 -10.54 6.60
N LEU A 13 1.65 -11.09 7.45
CA LEU A 13 2.04 -11.40 8.84
C LEU A 13 3.02 -12.58 8.93
N THR A 14 3.01 -13.48 7.95
CA THR A 14 3.81 -14.70 7.98
C THR A 14 5.30 -14.47 7.75
N ASP A 15 5.66 -13.52 6.89
CA ASP A 15 7.04 -13.32 6.41
C ASP A 15 7.44 -11.84 6.29
N GLY A 16 6.54 -10.90 6.64
CA GLY A 16 6.78 -9.47 6.49
C GLY A 16 6.86 -8.99 5.04
N GLN A 17 6.55 -9.84 4.05
CA GLN A 17 6.72 -9.47 2.65
C GLN A 17 5.72 -8.36 2.25
N PRO A 18 6.20 -7.24 1.67
CA PRO A 18 5.32 -6.20 1.18
C PRO A 18 4.47 -6.72 0.03
N PHE A 19 3.19 -6.39 0.00
CA PHE A 19 2.32 -6.78 -1.12
C PHE A 19 1.39 -5.68 -1.60
N TYR A 20 1.26 -4.56 -0.88
CA TYR A 20 0.44 -3.45 -1.33
C TYR A 20 0.93 -2.12 -0.76
N ILE A 21 1.10 -1.12 -1.63
CA ILE A 21 1.32 0.28 -1.23
C ILE A 21 0.07 1.09 -1.51
N GLY A 22 -0.27 2.05 -0.65
CA GLY A 22 -1.32 3.00 -0.97
C GLY A 22 -1.12 4.37 -0.33
N LYS A 23 -1.71 5.38 -0.98
CA LYS A 23 -1.95 6.70 -0.40
C LYS A 23 -3.25 6.68 0.41
N GLY A 24 -3.19 7.20 1.63
CA GLY A 24 -4.31 7.26 2.56
C GLY A 24 -4.60 8.66 3.07
N SER A 25 -5.82 8.83 3.56
CA SER A 25 -6.22 9.91 4.48
C SER A 25 -7.32 9.34 5.39
N GLY A 26 -7.43 9.84 6.62
CA GLY A 26 -8.33 9.29 7.63
C GLY A 26 -8.13 7.78 7.81
N LYS A 27 -9.20 6.98 7.71
CA LYS A 27 -9.18 5.53 7.95
C LYS A 27 -8.82 4.68 6.71
N ARG A 28 -8.35 5.27 5.61
CA ARG A 28 -8.19 4.56 4.31
C ARG A 28 -7.33 3.30 4.38
N ALA A 29 -6.24 3.28 5.14
CA ALA A 29 -5.42 2.07 5.29
C ALA A 29 -6.20 0.88 5.87
N PHE A 30 -7.10 1.14 6.82
CA PHE A 30 -7.81 0.13 7.59
C PHE A 30 -9.07 -0.40 6.91
N VAL A 31 -9.55 0.25 5.86
CA VAL A 31 -10.78 -0.15 5.15
C VAL A 31 -10.52 -1.29 4.16
N LYS A 32 -11.32 -2.36 4.27
CA LYS A 32 -11.19 -3.59 3.45
C LYS A 32 -12.19 -3.70 2.29
N ARG A 33 -13.28 -2.91 2.29
CA ARG A 33 -14.43 -3.10 1.38
C ARG A 33 -14.09 -3.06 -0.12
N ASN A 34 -13.16 -2.18 -0.52
CA ASN A 34 -12.83 -1.92 -1.93
C ASN A 34 -11.47 -2.49 -2.35
N ARG A 35 -11.06 -3.62 -1.77
CA ARG A 35 -9.80 -4.29 -2.11
C ARG A 35 -9.98 -5.28 -3.26
N SER A 36 -8.97 -5.41 -4.11
CA SER A 36 -8.98 -6.35 -5.24
C SER A 36 -9.06 -7.80 -4.77
N ILE A 37 -9.45 -8.70 -5.67
CA ILE A 37 -9.49 -10.13 -5.36
C ILE A 37 -8.10 -10.67 -4.98
N HIS A 38 -7.03 -10.16 -5.60
CA HIS A 38 -5.65 -10.55 -5.29
C HIS A 38 -5.26 -10.14 -3.87
N TRP A 39 -5.60 -8.91 -3.48
CA TRP A 39 -5.39 -8.44 -2.11
C TRP A 39 -6.14 -9.31 -1.09
N LYS A 40 -7.42 -9.62 -1.36
CA LYS A 40 -8.24 -10.45 -0.47
C LYS A 40 -7.67 -11.85 -0.31
N ASN A 41 -7.21 -12.47 -1.40
CA ASN A 41 -6.60 -13.80 -1.37
C ASN A 41 -5.32 -13.83 -0.53
N ILE A 42 -4.45 -12.81 -0.65
CA ILE A 42 -3.25 -12.70 0.18
C ILE A 42 -3.62 -12.58 1.66
N VAL A 43 -4.56 -11.71 2.00
CA VAL A 43 -4.98 -11.50 3.39
C VAL A 43 -5.65 -12.74 3.99
N ASN A 44 -6.49 -13.45 3.23
CA ASN A 44 -7.12 -14.68 3.70
C ASN A 44 -6.09 -15.79 3.95
N LYS A 45 -5.00 -15.83 3.16
CA LYS A 45 -3.98 -16.88 3.28
C LYS A 45 -2.92 -16.58 4.34
N TYR A 46 -2.49 -15.34 4.45
CA TYR A 46 -1.31 -14.97 5.24
C TYR A 46 -1.60 -13.97 6.37
N GLY A 47 -2.81 -13.42 6.44
CA GLY A 47 -3.07 -12.22 7.23
C GLY A 47 -2.27 -11.01 6.71
N TYR A 48 -2.41 -9.87 7.38
CA TYR A 48 -1.58 -8.70 7.08
C TYR A 48 -1.49 -7.73 8.26
N ASP A 49 -0.42 -6.92 8.24
CA ASP A 49 -0.27 -5.72 9.06
C ASP A 49 -0.10 -4.47 8.18
N ILE A 50 -0.24 -3.30 8.79
CA ILE A 50 -0.14 -1.99 8.14
C ILE A 50 1.05 -1.24 8.75
N LEU A 51 1.98 -0.82 7.89
CA LEU A 51 3.06 0.10 8.25
C LEU A 51 2.80 1.47 7.63
N LEU A 52 2.99 2.54 8.39
CA LEU A 52 3.03 3.89 7.84
C LEU A 52 4.47 4.18 7.41
N LEU A 53 4.64 4.51 6.13
CA LEU A 53 5.95 4.83 5.56
C LEU A 53 6.23 6.33 5.62
N GLU A 54 5.20 7.14 5.39
CA GLU A 54 5.29 8.59 5.29
C GLU A 54 4.00 9.22 5.83
N GLU A 55 4.10 10.33 6.56
CA GLU A 55 2.96 10.99 7.22
C GLU A 55 2.99 12.52 7.02
N THR A 56 1.89 13.20 7.34
CA THR A 56 1.80 14.67 7.30
C THR A 56 2.04 15.26 5.90
N LEU A 57 1.59 14.56 4.85
CA LEU A 57 1.87 14.91 3.46
C LEU A 57 0.81 15.81 2.84
N GLY A 58 1.25 16.66 1.91
CA GLY A 58 0.36 17.30 0.94
C GLY A 58 -0.16 16.29 -0.10
N GLU A 59 -1.29 16.57 -0.75
CA GLU A 59 -1.91 15.62 -1.69
C GLU A 59 -1.02 15.29 -2.90
N LYS A 60 -0.39 16.31 -3.50
CA LYS A 60 0.50 16.16 -4.65
C LYS A 60 1.75 15.37 -4.28
N GLU A 61 2.34 15.69 -3.14
CA GLU A 61 3.50 15.00 -2.59
C GLU A 61 3.19 13.53 -2.32
N ALA A 62 2.09 13.25 -1.62
CA ALA A 62 1.65 11.88 -1.37
C ALA A 62 1.36 11.11 -2.68
N HIS A 63 0.86 11.77 -3.72
CA HIS A 63 0.70 11.13 -5.04
C HIS A 63 2.05 10.74 -5.67
N THR A 64 3.05 11.62 -5.56
CA THR A 64 4.40 11.34 -6.05
C THR A 64 5.06 10.22 -5.25
N LEU A 65 4.94 10.24 -3.92
CA LEU A 65 5.53 9.23 -3.04
C LEU A 65 4.87 7.85 -3.20
N GLU A 66 3.56 7.78 -3.43
CA GLU A 66 2.88 6.51 -3.74
C GLU A 66 3.50 5.86 -4.98
N LYS A 67 3.69 6.63 -6.06
CA LYS A 67 4.35 6.13 -7.28
C LYS A 67 5.80 5.74 -7.04
N TYR A 68 6.54 6.54 -6.26
CA TYR A 68 7.92 6.24 -5.89
C TYR A 68 8.03 4.88 -5.20
N TRP A 69 7.25 4.65 -4.14
CA TRP A 69 7.29 3.40 -3.38
C TRP A 69 6.84 2.19 -4.21
N ILE A 70 5.83 2.34 -5.06
CA ILE A 70 5.40 1.27 -5.97
C ILE A 70 6.50 0.89 -6.95
N ASN A 71 7.19 1.88 -7.53
CA ASN A 71 8.32 1.63 -8.43
C ASN A 71 9.52 1.04 -7.70
N ARG A 72 9.80 1.51 -6.47
CA ARG A 72 10.94 1.09 -5.66
C ARG A 72 10.87 -0.38 -5.26
N ILE A 73 9.67 -0.87 -4.91
CA ILE A 73 9.44 -2.27 -4.51
C ILE A 73 9.11 -3.15 -5.72
N GLY A 74 8.39 -2.62 -6.71
CA GLY A 74 8.06 -3.31 -7.95
C GLY A 74 6.75 -4.11 -7.88
N ARG A 75 6.05 -4.14 -9.02
CA ARG A 75 4.79 -4.87 -9.17
C ARG A 75 5.00 -6.29 -9.65
N LEU A 76 4.13 -7.18 -9.18
CA LEU A 76 4.15 -8.60 -9.48
C LEU A 76 3.79 -8.89 -10.95
N ASP A 77 2.80 -8.20 -11.50
CA ASP A 77 2.35 -8.40 -12.89
C ASP A 77 3.42 -8.01 -13.92
N LEU A 78 4.28 -7.05 -13.56
CA LEU A 78 5.45 -6.65 -14.36
C LEU A 78 6.70 -7.49 -14.08
N LYS A 79 6.62 -8.47 -13.16
CA LYS A 79 7.75 -9.29 -12.68
C LYS A 79 8.89 -8.45 -12.06
N LEU A 80 8.56 -7.30 -11.47
CA LEU A 80 9.53 -6.38 -10.85
C LEU A 80 9.57 -6.49 -9.33
N GLY A 81 8.56 -7.11 -8.71
CA GLY A 81 8.47 -7.23 -7.27
C GLY A 81 7.22 -7.97 -6.81
N THR A 82 6.75 -7.66 -5.61
CA THR A 82 5.73 -8.43 -4.90
C THR A 82 4.38 -7.72 -4.81
N LEU A 83 4.30 -6.46 -5.26
CA LEU A 83 3.11 -5.65 -5.09
C LEU A 83 1.99 -6.10 -6.03
N VAL A 84 0.76 -6.19 -5.49
CA VAL A 84 -0.48 -6.44 -6.25
C VAL A 84 -1.26 -5.15 -6.53
N ASN A 85 -0.53 -4.03 -6.64
CA ASN A 85 -1.04 -2.74 -7.09
C ASN A 85 -1.40 -2.81 -8.59
N PHE A 86 -2.56 -2.26 -8.97
CA PHE A 86 -3.02 -2.16 -10.37
C PHE A 86 -3.18 -0.69 -10.82
N THR A 87 -2.24 0.16 -10.40
CA THR A 87 -2.24 1.60 -10.68
C THR A 87 -1.36 1.97 -11.87
#